data_AF-W8B2Y4-F1
#
_entry.id   AF-W8B2Y4-F1
#
_cell.length_a   1.000
_cell.length_b   1.000
_cell.length_c   1.000
_cell.angle_alpha   90.00
_cell.angle_beta   90.00
_cell.angle_gamma   90.00
#
_symmetry.space_group_name_H-M   'P 1'
#
loop_
_entity.id
_entity.type
_entity.pdbx_description
1 polymer ?
#
loop_
_entity_poly.entity_id
_entity_poly.type
_entity_poly.pdbx_seq_one_letter_code
_entity_poly.pdbx_strand_id
1 'polypeptide(L)'
;AAAAAAAATVMPNAVTLPAALTHEPQRTHVPQAKAAKTATTVHVPEGSASVRPYAAVPGPWGMPVLGNSWRFAPLVGQYRIQDLDKVMKELHINYGKIVKVGGLIGHPDLLFVFDGDEIRNIFKKEETMPHRPSMPSLKHYKGKLRRDFFGDIAGLIGVHGKNWALFRQEVQQILLQPQTAKQYVPPLNEIASEFMERIHEMRNENDELPANFLHELHKWALECE
;
A
#
# COMPACT_ATOMS: atom_id res chain seq x y z
N ALA A 1 35.26 47.44 28.20
CA ALA A 1 34.25 48.12 27.36
C ALA A 1 33.74 47.10 26.36
N ALA A 2 32.78 46.23 26.72
CA ALA A 2 31.36 46.48 27.00
C ALA A 2 30.54 46.67 25.71
N ALA A 3 29.82 45.60 25.34
CA ALA A 3 28.49 45.58 24.71
C ALA A 3 28.24 44.16 24.14
N ALA A 4 27.08 43.53 24.21
CA ALA A 4 25.93 43.57 25.11
C ALA A 4 25.17 42.27 24.83
N ALA A 5 24.73 41.56 25.87
CA ALA A 5 23.81 40.44 25.76
C ALA A 5 22.40 40.95 25.43
N ALA A 6 21.63 40.19 24.63
CA ALA A 6 20.18 40.35 24.53
C ALA A 6 19.52 38.97 24.47
N ALA A 7 18.45 38.84 25.25
CA ALA A 7 17.82 37.61 25.67
C ALA A 7 16.84 37.01 24.65
N ALA A 8 16.69 35.69 24.80
CA ALA A 8 15.50 34.85 24.65
C ALA A 8 14.20 35.49 24.11
N THR A 9 13.59 34.80 23.13
CA THR A 9 12.13 34.65 23.09
C THR A 9 11.83 33.20 22.76
N VAL A 10 11.49 32.46 23.82
CA VAL A 10 10.86 31.14 23.77
C VAL A 10 9.41 31.37 23.34
N MET A 11 9.01 30.83 22.19
CA MET A 11 7.61 30.77 21.78
C MET A 11 7.00 29.46 22.30
N PRO A 12 5.96 29.50 23.14
CA PRO A 12 5.27 28.31 23.62
C PRO A 12 4.12 27.99 22.67
N ASN A 13 4.27 27.02 21.79
CA ASN A 13 3.11 26.42 21.12
C ASN A 13 2.85 25.04 21.74
N ALA A 14 2.36 25.08 22.98
CA ALA A 14 1.49 24.03 23.48
C ALA A 14 0.18 24.15 22.70
N VAL A 15 -0.03 23.29 21.71
CA VAL A 15 -1.34 23.14 21.07
C VAL A 15 -2.28 22.55 22.11
N THR A 16 -3.07 23.41 22.74
CA THR A 16 -4.15 23.02 23.65
C THR A 16 -5.21 22.29 22.83
N LEU A 17 -5.26 20.96 22.97
CA LEU A 17 -6.36 20.14 22.47
C LEU A 17 -7.69 20.65 23.08
N PRO A 18 -8.75 20.83 22.29
CA PRO A 18 -10.04 21.24 22.83
C PRO A 18 -10.58 20.18 23.81
N ALA A 19 -11.14 20.64 24.94
CA ALA A 19 -11.69 19.83 26.03
C ALA A 19 -12.88 18.92 25.65
N ALA A 20 -13.22 18.81 24.35
CA ALA A 20 -14.23 17.90 23.84
C ALA A 20 -13.71 16.46 23.61
N LEU A 21 -12.41 16.21 23.86
CA LEU A 21 -11.75 14.90 23.67
C LEU A 21 -11.50 14.11 24.97
N THR A 22 -12.04 14.55 26.12
CA THR A 22 -11.90 13.85 27.41
C THR A 22 -13.05 12.90 27.74
N HIS A 23 -13.94 12.58 26.81
CA HIS A 23 -14.89 11.50 27.02
C HIS A 23 -14.17 10.14 26.95
N GLU A 24 -13.80 9.60 28.11
CA GLU A 24 -13.62 8.16 28.26
C GLU A 24 -14.88 7.46 27.73
N PRO A 25 -14.75 6.50 26.79
CA PRO A 25 -15.89 5.67 26.45
C PRO A 25 -16.29 4.88 27.69
N GLN A 26 -17.53 5.06 28.14
CA GLN A 26 -18.12 4.23 29.18
C GLN A 26 -17.87 2.75 28.84
N ARG A 27 -17.15 2.05 29.72
CA ARG A 27 -17.06 0.59 29.68
C ARG A 27 -18.48 0.05 29.88
N THR A 28 -19.10 -0.36 28.78
CA THR A 28 -20.27 -1.22 28.85
C THR A 28 -19.81 -2.55 29.45
N HIS A 29 -20.34 -2.86 30.63
CA HIS A 29 -20.19 -4.17 31.25
C HIS A 29 -20.76 -5.22 30.29
N VAL A 30 -19.89 -5.97 29.63
CA VAL A 30 -20.27 -7.22 28.96
C VAL A 30 -20.58 -8.23 30.06
N PRO A 31 -21.79 -8.82 30.13
CA PRO A 31 -22.05 -9.90 31.07
C PRO A 31 -21.13 -11.08 30.73
N GLN A 32 -20.37 -11.54 31.71
CA GLN A 32 -19.51 -12.71 31.60
C GLN A 32 -20.41 -13.96 31.43
N ALA A 33 -20.63 -14.37 30.18
CA ALA A 33 -21.37 -15.59 29.88
C ALA A 33 -20.49 -16.81 30.21
N LYS A 34 -20.96 -17.63 31.15
CA LYS A 34 -20.38 -18.93 31.52
C LYS A 34 -20.22 -19.80 30.27
N ALA A 35 -19.06 -20.47 30.17
CA ALA A 35 -18.77 -21.44 29.12
C ALA A 35 -19.79 -22.59 29.13
N ALA A 36 -20.68 -22.60 28.15
CA ALA A 36 -21.51 -23.76 27.79
C ALA A 36 -21.01 -24.28 26.44
N LYS A 37 -20.49 -25.51 26.42
CA LYS A 37 -20.13 -26.24 25.21
C LYS A 37 -21.40 -26.50 24.40
N THR A 38 -21.71 -25.64 23.44
CA THR A 38 -22.74 -25.89 22.43
C THR A 38 -22.06 -25.95 21.08
N ALA A 39 -22.02 -27.14 20.49
CA ALA A 39 -21.56 -27.34 19.13
C ALA A 39 -22.60 -26.68 18.20
N THR A 40 -22.29 -25.46 17.75
CA THR A 40 -23.09 -24.80 16.72
C THR A 40 -22.74 -25.48 15.39
N THR A 41 -23.60 -26.41 14.97
CA THR A 41 -23.60 -26.96 13.62
C THR A 41 -23.88 -25.80 12.64
N VAL A 42 -22.84 -25.36 11.94
CA VAL A 42 -22.97 -24.38 10.85
C VAL A 42 -23.78 -25.04 9.74
N HIS A 43 -24.99 -24.52 9.49
CA HIS A 43 -25.81 -24.94 8.37
C HIS A 43 -25.15 -24.43 7.07
N VAL A 44 -24.43 -25.31 6.39
CA VAL A 44 -23.88 -25.05 5.05
C VAL A 44 -25.05 -25.09 4.06
N PRO A 45 -25.28 -24.06 3.22
CA PRO A 45 -26.31 -24.13 2.19
C PRO A 45 -25.95 -25.20 1.16
N GLU A 46 -26.94 -25.99 0.76
CA GLU A 46 -26.81 -27.10 -0.18
C GLU A 46 -26.36 -26.61 -1.57
N GLY A 47 -25.11 -26.98 -1.85
CA GLY A 47 -24.36 -26.74 -3.08
C GLY A 47 -22.87 -27.02 -2.88
N SER A 48 -22.52 -27.81 -1.85
CA SER A 48 -21.15 -28.05 -1.42
C SER A 48 -20.47 -29.04 -2.37
N ALA A 49 -20.01 -28.55 -3.53
CA ALA A 49 -18.79 -29.10 -4.09
C ALA A 49 -17.73 -29.03 -2.98
N SER A 50 -17.22 -30.19 -2.55
CA SER A 50 -16.22 -30.30 -1.49
C SER A 50 -15.12 -29.26 -1.70
N VAL A 51 -14.82 -28.45 -0.68
CA VAL A 51 -13.75 -27.45 -0.77
C VAL A 51 -12.46 -28.16 -1.17
N ARG A 52 -11.88 -27.76 -2.30
CA ARG A 52 -10.66 -28.37 -2.81
C ARG A 52 -9.47 -28.02 -1.90
N PRO A 53 -8.50 -28.93 -1.73
CA PRO A 53 -7.31 -28.63 -0.93
C PRO A 53 -6.44 -27.55 -1.60
N TYR A 54 -5.67 -26.80 -0.80
CA TYR A 54 -4.76 -25.75 -1.30
C TYR A 54 -3.69 -26.27 -2.28
N ALA A 55 -3.33 -27.55 -2.17
CA ALA A 55 -2.43 -28.21 -3.12
C ALA A 55 -3.02 -28.28 -4.54
N ALA A 56 -4.34 -28.27 -4.68
CA ALA A 56 -5.04 -28.32 -5.98
C ALA A 56 -5.18 -26.96 -6.67
N VAL A 57 -4.67 -25.88 -6.07
CA VAL A 57 -4.61 -24.58 -6.76
C VAL A 57 -3.67 -24.72 -7.96
N PRO A 58 -4.13 -24.41 -9.19
CA PRO A 58 -3.33 -24.60 -10.38
C PRO A 58 -2.17 -23.59 -10.40
N GLY A 59 -1.11 -23.94 -11.12
CA GLY A 59 0.05 -23.08 -11.25
C GLY A 59 1.23 -23.80 -11.88
N PRO A 60 2.30 -23.06 -12.18
CA PRO A 60 3.46 -23.63 -12.82
C PRO A 60 4.11 -24.70 -11.95
N TRP A 61 4.46 -25.80 -12.61
CA TRP A 61 5.22 -26.86 -11.96
C TRP A 61 6.58 -26.32 -11.51
N GLY A 62 6.90 -26.57 -10.24
CA GLY A 62 8.17 -26.23 -9.64
C GLY A 62 9.12 -27.42 -9.67
N MET A 63 10.41 -27.16 -9.95
CA MET A 63 11.44 -28.19 -9.90
C MET A 63 11.65 -28.74 -8.49
N PRO A 64 12.08 -30.00 -8.31
CA PRO A 64 12.51 -30.50 -7.03
C PRO A 64 13.55 -29.57 -6.40
N VAL A 65 13.43 -29.29 -5.09
CA VAL A 65 14.30 -28.40 -4.29
C VAL A 65 14.21 -26.90 -4.63
N LEU A 66 14.20 -26.51 -5.91
CA LEU A 66 14.24 -25.11 -6.35
C LEU A 66 12.86 -24.48 -6.59
N GLY A 67 11.79 -25.28 -6.59
CA GLY A 67 10.42 -24.81 -6.79
C GLY A 67 10.27 -24.01 -8.09
N ASN A 68 9.62 -22.84 -8.03
CA ASN A 68 9.52 -21.93 -9.18
C ASN A 68 10.62 -20.86 -9.23
N SER A 69 11.56 -20.82 -8.28
CA SER A 69 12.63 -19.81 -8.27
C SER A 69 13.50 -19.83 -9.52
N TRP A 70 13.72 -21.00 -10.12
CA TRP A 70 14.50 -21.12 -11.36
C TRP A 70 13.90 -20.32 -12.53
N ARG A 71 12.58 -20.10 -12.53
CA ARG A 71 11.88 -19.34 -13.57
C ARG A 71 12.27 -17.86 -13.57
N PHE A 72 12.82 -17.37 -12.46
CA PHE A 72 13.28 -16.00 -12.30
C PHE A 72 14.81 -15.85 -12.41
N ALA A 73 15.53 -16.93 -12.77
CA ALA A 73 16.98 -16.90 -12.93
C ALA A 73 17.39 -16.09 -14.18
N PRO A 74 18.48 -15.31 -14.14
CA PRO A 74 18.82 -14.33 -15.18
C PRO A 74 19.19 -14.93 -16.55
N LEU A 75 19.64 -16.19 -16.61
CA LEU A 75 20.10 -16.83 -17.86
C LEU A 75 19.15 -17.91 -18.40
N VAL A 76 18.39 -18.56 -17.53
CA VAL A 76 17.53 -19.72 -17.87
C VAL A 76 16.07 -19.51 -17.49
N GLY A 77 15.78 -18.41 -16.78
CA GLY A 77 14.44 -18.08 -16.30
C GLY A 77 13.56 -17.55 -17.43
N GLN A 78 12.31 -18.01 -17.42
CA GLN A 78 11.27 -17.57 -18.36
C GLN A 78 10.61 -16.26 -17.92
N TYR A 79 10.68 -15.94 -16.63
CA TYR A 79 10.02 -14.79 -16.02
C TYR A 79 11.04 -13.71 -15.70
N ARG A 80 10.90 -12.57 -16.37
CA ARG A 80 11.68 -11.37 -16.09
C ARG A 80 10.83 -10.42 -15.26
N ILE A 81 11.40 -9.88 -14.19
CA ILE A 81 10.70 -8.95 -13.28
C ILE A 81 10.20 -7.71 -14.03
N GLN A 82 10.94 -7.26 -15.04
CA GLN A 82 10.59 -6.12 -15.90
C GLN A 82 9.40 -6.38 -16.84
N ASP A 83 9.02 -7.65 -17.05
CA ASP A 83 7.94 -8.08 -17.93
C ASP A 83 6.79 -8.71 -17.12
N LEU A 84 6.58 -8.22 -15.89
CA LEU A 84 5.64 -8.81 -14.94
C LEU A 84 4.20 -8.84 -15.47
N ASP A 85 3.80 -7.86 -16.27
CA ASP A 85 2.51 -7.79 -16.97
C ASP A 85 2.31 -9.00 -17.90
N LYS A 86 3.35 -9.35 -18.68
CA LYS A 86 3.33 -10.50 -19.59
C LYS A 86 3.28 -11.80 -18.81
N VAL A 87 4.06 -11.90 -17.72
CA VAL A 87 4.05 -13.06 -16.82
C VAL A 87 2.67 -13.26 -16.21
N MET A 88 2.03 -12.20 -15.70
CA MET A 88 0.66 -12.28 -15.15
C MET A 88 -0.35 -12.73 -16.22
N LYS A 89 -0.25 -12.19 -17.44
CA LYS A 89 -1.13 -12.59 -18.55
C LYS A 89 -0.94 -14.06 -18.93
N GLU A 90 0.30 -14.54 -19.01
CA GLU A 90 0.61 -15.94 -19.29
C GLU A 90 0.06 -16.86 -18.20
N LEU A 91 0.25 -16.51 -16.92
CA LEU A 91 -0.28 -17.28 -15.80
C LEU A 91 -1.81 -17.39 -15.88
N HIS A 92 -2.49 -16.27 -16.19
CA HIS A 92 -3.93 -16.27 -16.35
C HIS A 92 -4.41 -17.17 -17.51
N ILE A 93 -3.77 -17.07 -18.68
CA ILE A 93 -4.13 -17.86 -19.86
C ILE A 93 -3.92 -19.35 -19.61
N ASN A 94 -2.80 -19.72 -18.98
CA ASN A 94 -2.39 -21.13 -18.83
C ASN A 94 -3.03 -21.84 -17.63
N TYR A 95 -3.34 -21.12 -16.55
CA TYR A 95 -3.79 -21.71 -15.29
C TYR A 95 -5.16 -21.18 -14.80
N GLY A 96 -5.69 -20.15 -15.46
CA GLY A 96 -7.05 -19.65 -15.26
C GLY A 96 -7.17 -18.54 -14.21
N LYS A 97 -8.28 -18.56 -13.48
CA LYS A 97 -8.76 -17.45 -12.63
C LYS A 97 -7.99 -17.29 -11.30
N ILE A 98 -7.32 -18.34 -10.84
CA ILE A 98 -6.54 -18.34 -9.60
C ILE A 98 -5.29 -19.17 -9.82
N VAL A 99 -4.11 -18.64 -9.49
CA VAL A 99 -2.84 -19.26 -9.83
C VAL A 99 -1.88 -19.18 -8.66
N LYS A 100 -1.24 -20.30 -8.31
CA LYS A 100 -0.23 -20.37 -7.25
C LYS A 100 1.16 -20.56 -7.83
N VAL A 101 2.06 -19.63 -7.52
CA VAL A 101 3.50 -19.75 -7.81
C VAL A 101 4.21 -20.02 -6.49
N GLY A 102 4.49 -21.30 -6.22
CA GLY A 102 5.10 -21.75 -4.98
C GLY A 102 6.57 -22.15 -5.10
N GLY A 103 7.20 -22.37 -3.94
CA GLY A 103 8.60 -22.78 -3.85
C GLY A 103 9.56 -21.67 -4.29
N LEU A 104 9.30 -20.44 -3.83
CA LEU A 104 10.17 -19.30 -4.04
C LEU A 104 11.15 -19.19 -2.87
N ILE A 105 12.45 -19.27 -3.15
CA ILE A 105 13.51 -19.18 -2.14
C ILE A 105 13.38 -17.85 -1.38
N GLY A 106 13.20 -17.93 -0.06
CA GLY A 106 13.06 -16.76 0.82
C GLY A 106 11.72 -16.04 0.75
N HIS A 107 10.73 -16.59 0.03
CA HIS A 107 9.40 -15.99 -0.14
C HIS A 107 8.27 -17.01 0.08
N PRO A 108 7.12 -16.59 0.64
CA PRO A 108 5.95 -17.44 0.68
C PRO A 108 5.38 -17.70 -0.73
N ASP A 109 4.51 -18.70 -0.85
CA ASP A 109 3.75 -18.94 -2.07
C ASP A 109 2.99 -17.68 -2.50
N LEU A 110 3.11 -17.31 -3.79
CA LEU A 110 2.37 -16.20 -4.36
C LEU A 110 1.07 -16.71 -4.99
N LEU A 111 -0.05 -16.18 -4.52
CA LEU A 111 -1.37 -16.48 -5.04
C LEU A 111 -1.87 -15.30 -5.86
N PHE A 112 -2.02 -15.50 -7.16
CA PHE A 112 -2.57 -14.53 -8.10
C PHE A 112 -4.06 -14.82 -8.31
N VAL A 113 -4.90 -13.81 -8.09
CA VAL A 113 -6.34 -13.90 -8.30
C VAL A 113 -6.69 -12.98 -9.47
N PHE A 114 -7.27 -13.54 -10.52
CA PHE A 114 -7.66 -12.83 -11.75
C PHE A 114 -9.19 -12.66 -11.89
N ASP A 115 -9.96 -13.19 -10.95
CA ASP A 115 -11.42 -13.07 -10.93
C ASP A 115 -11.88 -11.89 -10.08
N GLY A 116 -12.63 -10.97 -10.68
CA GLY A 116 -13.09 -9.74 -10.02
C GLY A 116 -14.05 -9.98 -8.87
N ASP A 117 -14.90 -11.01 -8.95
CA ASP A 117 -15.84 -11.34 -7.88
C ASP A 117 -15.12 -11.95 -6.68
N GLU A 118 -14.12 -12.80 -6.92
CA GLU A 118 -13.29 -13.33 -5.84
C GLU A 118 -12.43 -12.25 -5.19
N ILE A 119 -11.86 -11.33 -5.97
CA ILE A 119 -11.15 -10.15 -5.44
C ILE A 119 -12.07 -9.34 -4.53
N ARG A 120 -13.32 -9.07 -4.97
CA ARG A 120 -14.32 -8.39 -4.15
C ARG A 120 -14.62 -9.15 -2.86
N ASN A 121 -14.77 -10.48 -2.92
CA ASN A 121 -15.04 -11.31 -1.76
C ASN A 121 -13.88 -11.31 -0.76
N ILE A 122 -12.63 -11.31 -1.24
CA ILE A 122 -11.42 -11.18 -0.43
C ILE A 122 -11.42 -9.83 0.28
N PHE A 123 -11.64 -8.73 -0.44
CA PHE A 123 -11.66 -7.38 0.17
C PHE A 123 -12.79 -7.20 1.19
N LYS A 124 -13.95 -7.84 1.00
CA LYS A 124 -15.03 -7.83 2.00
C LYS A 124 -14.68 -8.54 3.30
N LYS A 125 -13.73 -9.48 3.26
CA LYS A 125 -13.26 -10.27 4.41
C LYS A 125 -11.91 -9.79 4.94
N GLU A 126 -11.39 -8.67 4.41
CA GLU A 126 -10.09 -8.13 4.82
C GLU A 126 -10.15 -7.68 6.29
N GLU A 127 -9.07 -7.92 7.02
CA GLU A 127 -8.93 -7.47 8.41
C GLU A 127 -8.74 -5.95 8.50
N THR A 128 -9.09 -5.37 9.64
CA THR A 128 -8.93 -3.92 9.91
C THR A 128 -7.48 -3.42 9.75
N MET A 129 -6.49 -4.30 9.93
CA MET A 129 -5.06 -3.98 9.81
C MET A 129 -4.39 -4.92 8.79
N PRO A 130 -4.53 -4.66 7.49
CA PRO A 130 -4.02 -5.56 6.47
C PRO A 130 -2.49 -5.64 6.47
N HIS A 131 -1.98 -6.86 6.35
CA HIS A 131 -0.55 -7.11 6.21
C HIS A 131 -0.18 -7.23 4.73
N ARG A 132 0.59 -6.25 4.22
CA ARG A 132 1.16 -6.31 2.87
C ARG A 132 2.58 -6.86 2.93
N PRO A 133 3.07 -7.54 1.89
CA PRO A 133 4.46 -8.01 1.85
C PRO A 133 5.42 -6.89 2.24
N SER A 134 6.22 -7.12 3.28
CA SER A 134 7.15 -6.12 3.79
C SER A 134 8.27 -5.90 2.78
N MET A 135 8.76 -4.66 2.67
CA MET A 135 9.96 -4.33 1.90
C MET A 135 11.18 -4.37 2.85
N PRO A 136 11.98 -5.45 2.91
CA PRO A 136 12.96 -5.64 3.98
C PRO A 136 14.06 -4.57 3.96
N SER A 137 14.51 -4.17 2.77
CA SER A 137 15.50 -3.12 2.58
C SER A 137 15.00 -1.77 3.12
N LEU A 138 13.76 -1.41 2.81
CA LEU A 138 13.15 -0.16 3.28
C LEU A 138 12.93 -0.19 4.80
N LYS A 139 12.49 -1.33 5.35
CA LYS A 139 12.35 -1.53 6.80
C LYS A 139 13.69 -1.38 7.51
N HIS A 140 14.77 -1.94 6.95
CA HIS A 140 16.12 -1.80 7.49
C HIS A 140 16.60 -0.35 7.44
N TYR A 141 16.43 0.32 6.30
CA TYR A 141 16.83 1.72 6.14
C TYR A 141 16.14 2.63 7.16
N LYS A 142 14.81 2.59 7.23
CA LYS A 142 14.02 3.49 8.10
C LYS A 142 14.18 3.13 9.58
N GLY A 143 14.20 1.84 9.92
CA GLY A 143 14.22 1.37 11.30
C GLY A 143 15.61 1.27 11.94
N LYS A 144 16.68 1.16 11.14
CA LYS A 144 18.06 1.06 11.66
C LYS A 144 18.95 2.20 11.20
N LEU A 145 19.05 2.45 9.89
CA LEU A 145 20.02 3.41 9.34
C LEU A 145 19.60 4.87 9.54
N ARG A 146 18.30 5.16 9.55
CA ARG A 146 17.72 6.51 9.69
C ARG A 146 16.70 6.60 10.82
N ARG A 147 16.88 5.80 11.87
CA ARG A 147 15.97 5.76 13.03
C ARG A 147 15.90 7.11 13.76
N ASP A 148 16.99 7.84 13.78
CA ASP A 148 17.09 9.21 14.31
C ASP A 148 16.11 10.17 13.62
N PHE A 149 15.90 10.02 12.32
CA PHE A 149 14.98 10.84 11.54
C PHE A 149 13.53 10.32 11.59
N PHE A 150 13.32 9.02 11.40
CA PHE A 150 11.98 8.42 11.29
C PHE A 150 11.32 8.08 12.63
N GLY A 151 12.10 7.99 13.71
CA GLY A 151 11.62 7.56 15.02
C GLY A 151 10.98 6.16 14.99
N ASP A 152 10.00 5.96 15.87
CA ASP A 152 9.30 4.68 16.03
C ASP A 152 8.16 4.48 15.02
N ILE A 153 7.67 5.57 14.40
CA ILE A 153 6.61 5.55 13.38
C ILE A 153 7.18 6.02 12.06
N ALA A 154 7.73 5.06 11.32
CA ALA A 154 8.44 5.33 10.09
C ALA A 154 7.52 5.74 8.91
N GLY A 155 6.20 5.82 9.09
CA GLY A 155 5.22 6.17 8.05
C GLY A 155 4.35 4.99 7.58
N LEU A 156 3.67 5.13 6.44
CA LEU A 156 2.69 4.14 5.97
C LEU A 156 3.32 2.92 5.29
N ILE A 157 4.37 3.14 4.48
CA ILE A 157 5.01 2.08 3.70
C ILE A 157 5.99 1.29 4.58
N GLY A 158 5.79 -0.02 4.64
CA GLY A 158 6.63 -0.96 5.39
C GLY A 158 6.34 -1.06 6.89
N VAL A 159 5.24 -0.43 7.36
CA VAL A 159 4.74 -0.51 8.74
C VAL A 159 3.43 -1.30 8.76
N HIS A 160 3.22 -2.12 9.79
CA HIS A 160 2.03 -2.96 9.97
C HIS A 160 1.48 -2.84 11.40
N GLY A 161 0.27 -3.35 11.61
CA GLY A 161 -0.37 -3.40 12.92
C GLY A 161 -0.69 -2.02 13.49
N LYS A 162 -0.56 -1.86 14.81
CA LYS A 162 -0.98 -0.65 15.52
C LYS A 162 -0.29 0.62 15.03
N ASN A 163 1.01 0.58 14.73
CA ASN A 163 1.73 1.76 14.24
C ASN A 163 1.23 2.21 12.87
N TRP A 164 0.85 1.26 12.01
CA TRP A 164 0.22 1.57 10.73
C TRP A 164 -1.17 2.18 10.93
N ALA A 165 -1.97 1.62 11.84
CA ALA A 165 -3.32 2.11 12.12
C ALA A 165 -3.29 3.54 12.68
N LEU A 166 -2.39 3.84 13.63
CA LEU A 166 -2.19 5.18 14.19
C LEU A 166 -1.77 6.17 13.10
N PHE A 167 -0.74 5.85 12.32
CA PHE A 167 -0.28 6.74 11.24
C PHE A 167 -1.37 6.98 10.20
N ARG A 168 -2.09 5.92 9.80
CA ARG A 168 -3.20 6.02 8.84
C ARG A 168 -4.33 6.87 9.38
N GLN A 169 -4.70 6.73 10.65
CA GLN A 169 -5.77 7.50 11.27
C GLN A 169 -5.48 9.00 11.19
N GLU A 170 -4.26 9.43 11.52
CA GLU A 170 -3.87 10.84 11.46
C GLU A 170 -3.87 11.39 10.01
N VAL A 171 -3.22 10.66 9.09
CA VAL A 171 -3.06 11.13 7.71
C VAL A 171 -4.39 11.10 6.93
N GLN A 172 -5.23 10.10 7.15
CA GLN A 172 -6.48 9.92 6.42
C GLN A 172 -7.46 11.08 6.64
N GLN A 173 -7.51 11.67 7.84
CA GLN A 173 -8.39 12.80 8.12
C GLN A 173 -7.99 14.06 7.35
N ILE A 174 -6.71 14.21 7.04
CA ILE A 174 -6.21 15.38 6.33
C ILE A 174 -6.33 15.15 4.83
N LEU A 175 -5.80 14.04 4.32
CA LEU A 175 -5.66 13.84 2.87
C LEU A 175 -6.91 13.32 2.17
N LEU A 176 -7.76 12.53 2.84
CA LEU A 176 -8.88 11.84 2.19
C LEU A 176 -10.24 12.48 2.46
N GLN A 177 -10.30 13.56 3.24
CA GLN A 177 -11.54 14.30 3.43
C GLN A 177 -11.87 15.12 2.17
N PRO A 178 -13.07 14.97 1.58
CA PRO A 178 -13.43 15.69 0.36
C PRO A 178 -13.34 17.21 0.47
N GLN A 179 -13.53 17.78 1.67
CA GLN A 179 -13.42 19.21 1.91
C GLN A 179 -11.96 19.67 1.80
N THR A 180 -11.03 18.95 2.43
CA THR A 180 -9.59 19.23 2.32
C THR A 180 -9.11 19.03 0.88
N ALA A 181 -9.53 17.96 0.20
CA ALA A 181 -9.20 17.72 -1.19
C ALA A 181 -9.61 18.87 -2.13
N LYS A 182 -10.77 19.50 -1.89
CA LYS A 182 -11.25 20.65 -2.67
C LYS A 182 -10.35 21.89 -2.54
N GLN A 183 -9.67 22.06 -1.41
CA GLN A 183 -8.78 23.22 -1.20
C GLN A 183 -7.53 23.14 -2.08
N TYR A 184 -7.12 21.95 -2.51
CA TYR A 184 -6.01 21.76 -3.43
C TYR A 184 -6.37 21.98 -4.90
N VAL A 185 -7.67 22.06 -5.25
CA VAL A 185 -8.09 22.21 -6.65
C VAL A 185 -7.61 23.52 -7.28
N PRO A 186 -7.77 24.71 -6.65
CA PRO A 186 -7.29 25.95 -7.25
C PRO A 186 -5.78 25.96 -7.56
N PRO A 187 -4.86 25.66 -6.62
CA PRO A 187 -3.43 25.68 -6.93
C PRO A 187 -3.03 24.61 -7.95
N LEU A 188 -3.65 23.41 -7.93
CA LEU A 188 -3.40 22.40 -8.96
C LEU A 188 -3.87 22.85 -10.35
N ASN A 189 -4.94 23.64 -10.42
CA ASN A 189 -5.43 24.19 -11.68
C ASN A 189 -4.50 25.30 -12.22
N GLU A 190 -3.89 26.09 -11.34
CA GLU A 190 -2.85 27.06 -11.73
C GLU A 190 -1.64 26.34 -12.33
N ILE A 191 -1.10 25.34 -11.62
CA ILE A 191 0.02 24.50 -12.11
C ILE A 191 -0.34 23.81 -13.44
N ALA A 192 -1.56 23.29 -13.57
CA ALA A 192 -2.00 22.67 -14.81
C ALA A 192 -2.10 23.68 -15.97
N SER A 193 -2.52 24.91 -15.69
CA SER A 193 -2.60 25.98 -16.70
C SER A 193 -1.21 26.39 -17.17
N GLU A 194 -0.26 26.59 -16.24
CA GLU A 194 1.15 26.87 -16.55
C GLU A 194 1.79 25.73 -17.36
N PHE A 195 1.47 24.48 -17.02
CA PHE A 195 1.95 23.32 -17.77
C PHE A 195 1.38 23.26 -19.20
N MET A 196 0.13 23.68 -19.41
CA MET A 196 -0.46 23.79 -20.75
C MET A 196 0.23 24.87 -21.58
N GLU A 197 0.53 26.03 -20.99
CA GLU A 197 1.34 27.07 -21.64
C GLU A 197 2.72 26.53 -22.02
N ARG A 198 3.37 25.82 -21.09
CA ARG A 198 4.66 25.17 -21.34
C ARG A 198 4.62 24.16 -22.50
N ILE A 199 3.56 23.35 -22.57
CA ILE A 199 3.32 22.44 -23.69
C ILE A 199 3.22 23.21 -25.01
N HIS A 200 2.48 24.34 -25.03
CA HIS A 200 2.34 25.16 -26.23
C HIS A 200 3.67 25.76 -26.70
N GLU A 201 4.50 26.26 -25.78
CA GLU A 201 5.83 26.80 -26.10
C GLU A 201 6.81 25.75 -26.65
N MET A 202 6.65 24.49 -26.23
CA MET A 202 7.56 23.40 -26.58
C MET A 202 7.24 22.71 -27.90
N ARG A 203 6.08 23.00 -28.50
CA ARG A 203 5.70 22.41 -29.79
C ARG A 203 6.59 22.94 -30.91
N ASN A 204 6.99 22.03 -31.80
CA ASN A 204 7.66 22.40 -33.04
C ASN A 204 6.65 22.87 -34.10
N GLU A 205 7.14 23.18 -35.30
CA GLU A 205 6.33 23.61 -36.45
C GLU A 205 5.29 22.58 -36.91
N ASN A 206 5.43 21.30 -36.51
CA ASN A 206 4.49 20.21 -36.81
C ASN A 206 3.50 19.95 -35.67
N ASP A 207 3.40 20.83 -34.67
CA ASP A 207 2.61 20.63 -33.44
C ASP A 207 3.05 19.42 -32.58
N GLU A 208 4.30 18.96 -32.74
CA GLU A 208 4.83 17.82 -31.99
C GLU A 208 5.66 18.27 -30.78
N LEU A 209 5.54 17.51 -29.69
CA LEU A 209 6.36 17.66 -28.49
C LEU A 209 7.72 16.97 -28.66
N PRO A 210 8.76 17.43 -27.95
CA PRO A 210 10.08 16.85 -28.09
C PRO A 210 10.15 15.41 -27.56
N ALA A 211 11.09 14.63 -28.08
CA ALA A 211 11.25 13.21 -27.74
C ALA A 211 11.47 12.95 -26.23
N ASN A 212 11.97 13.94 -25.48
CA ASN A 212 12.20 13.87 -24.04
C ASN A 212 11.04 14.45 -23.20
N PHE A 213 9.84 14.62 -23.76
CA PHE A 213 8.68 15.20 -23.05
C PHE A 213 8.33 14.50 -21.72
N LEU A 214 8.65 13.21 -21.57
CA LEU A 214 8.51 12.50 -20.28
C LEU A 214 9.22 13.20 -19.12
N HIS A 215 10.34 13.88 -19.39
CA HIS A 215 11.05 14.66 -18.38
C HIS A 215 10.21 15.85 -17.88
N GLU A 216 9.47 16.53 -18.77
CA GLU A 216 8.59 17.62 -18.39
C GLU A 216 7.36 17.12 -17.63
N LEU A 217 6.83 15.95 -17.99
CA LEU A 217 5.77 15.28 -17.22
C LEU A 217 6.22 14.97 -15.78
N HIS A 218 7.48 14.56 -15.58
CA HIS A 218 8.01 14.34 -14.24
C HIS A 218 8.16 15.65 -13.44
N LYS A 219 8.54 16.76 -14.09
CA LYS A 219 8.57 18.08 -13.43
C LYS A 219 7.18 18.51 -13.01
N TRP A 220 6.21 18.43 -13.92
CA TRP A 220 4.82 18.74 -13.62
C TRP A 220 4.29 17.91 -12.45
N ALA A 221 4.55 16.60 -12.44
CA ALA A 221 4.16 15.73 -11.33
C ALA A 221 4.78 16.16 -9.99
N LEU A 222 6.04 16.63 -9.99
CA LEU A 222 6.72 17.11 -8.79
C LEU A 222 6.15 18.43 -8.28
N GLU A 223 5.75 19.34 -9.17
CA GLU A 223 5.09 20.60 -8.79
C GLU A 223 3.67 20.37 -8.22
N CYS A 224 3.03 19.25 -8.55
CA CYS A 224 1.73 18.86 -8.03
C CYS A 224 1.77 18.17 -6.63
N GLU A 225 2.94 17.82 -6.09
CA GLU A 225 3.11 17.20 -4.76
C GLU A 225 3.18 18.23 -3.63
#